data_AF-G7DS74-F1
#
_entry.id   AF-G7DS74-F1
#
_cell.length_a   1.000
_cell.length_b   1.000
_cell.length_c   1.000
_cell.angle_alpha   90.00
_cell.angle_beta   90.00
_cell.angle_gamma   90.00
#
_symmetry.space_group_name_H-M   'P 1'
#
loop_
_entity.id
_entity.type
_entity.pdbx_description
1 polymer ?
#
loop_
_entity_poly.entity_id
_entity_poly.type
_entity_poly.pdbx_seq_one_letter_code
_entity_poly.pdbx_strand_id
1 'polypeptide(L)'
;MDGPSSVSDVEMVVQDLLQTLLELGICAADVDPAAVEGTGEPPWKDMSGGLIGSKINELTESLAQLSASAGTSDLSHRLIPLAIIKALDANKNPDLLTKAHIDRAASENQYAKGQLDSLAAYRDLLAERMADDFPALKPGLAPQALSSRKPNGRSGTLELPRKS
;
A
#
# COMPACT_ATOMS: atom_id res chain seq x y z
N MET A 1 3.28 -26.60 -9.34
CA MET A 1 4.20 -25.72 -8.59
C MET A 1 3.43 -24.45 -8.36
N ASP A 2 2.83 -24.32 -7.18
CA ASP A 2 2.08 -23.12 -6.81
C ASP A 2 3.09 -21.98 -6.64
N GLY A 3 2.93 -20.92 -7.44
CA GLY A 3 3.77 -19.73 -7.35
C GLY A 3 3.59 -19.01 -6.02
N PRO A 4 4.51 -18.10 -5.66
CA PRO A 4 4.44 -17.34 -4.42
C PRO A 4 3.11 -16.57 -4.39
N SER A 5 2.28 -16.87 -3.39
CA SER A 5 0.87 -16.44 -3.35
C SER A 5 0.67 -15.23 -2.44
N SER A 6 1.59 -15.00 -1.50
CA SER A 6 1.54 -13.92 -0.53
C SER A 6 2.57 -12.81 -0.80
N VAL A 7 2.34 -11.63 -0.19
CA VAL A 7 3.30 -10.50 -0.22
C VAL A 7 4.68 -10.93 0.29
N SER A 8 4.71 -11.77 1.34
CA SER A 8 5.95 -12.27 1.95
C SER A 8 6.74 -13.13 0.99
N ASP A 9 6.06 -13.96 0.18
CA ASP A 9 6.73 -14.83 -0.76
C ASP A 9 7.36 -14.03 -1.90
N VAL A 10 6.64 -13.02 -2.41
CA VAL A 10 7.19 -12.10 -3.42
C VAL A 10 8.36 -11.30 -2.86
N GLU A 11 8.30 -10.87 -1.60
CA GLU A 11 9.41 -10.18 -0.94
C GLU A 11 10.66 -11.07 -0.86
N MET A 12 10.52 -12.35 -0.48
CA MET A 12 11.62 -13.30 -0.48
C MET A 12 12.23 -13.47 -1.87
N VAL A 13 11.41 -13.64 -2.91
CA VAL A 13 11.90 -13.76 -4.30
C VAL A 13 12.65 -12.50 -4.75
N VAL A 14 12.17 -11.31 -4.39
CA VAL A 14 12.84 -10.04 -4.72
C VAL A 14 14.17 -9.90 -3.97
N GLN A 15 14.25 -10.32 -2.71
CA GLN A 15 15.50 -10.32 -1.94
C GLN A 15 16.53 -11.28 -2.53
N ASP A 16 16.11 -12.48 -2.92
CA ASP A 16 16.95 -13.48 -3.56
C ASP A 16 17.49 -13.00 -4.93
N LEU A 17 16.62 -12.35 -5.71
CA LEU A 17 16.99 -11.73 -6.98
C LEU A 17 18.04 -10.62 -6.79
N LEU A 18 17.88 -9.79 -5.76
CA LEU A 18 18.85 -8.74 -5.42
C LEU A 18 20.20 -9.35 -5.03
N GLN A 19 20.20 -10.41 -4.23
CA GLN A 19 21.41 -11.14 -3.86
C GLN A 19 22.11 -11.73 -5.09
N THR A 20 21.36 -12.36 -5.99
CA THR A 20 21.88 -12.91 -7.25
C THR A 20 22.49 -11.83 -8.14
N LEU A 21 21.86 -10.65 -8.23
CA LEU A 21 22.41 -9.51 -8.97
C LEU A 21 23.72 -8.98 -8.37
N LEU A 22 23.83 -8.94 -7.04
CA LEU A 22 25.06 -8.54 -6.35
C LEU A 22 26.18 -9.54 -6.63
N GLU A 23 25.92 -10.84 -6.51
CA GLU A 23 26.88 -11.91 -6.78
C GLU A 23 27.34 -11.89 -8.25
N LEU A 24 26.41 -11.69 -9.18
CA LEU A 24 26.73 -11.54 -10.60
C LEU A 24 27.61 -10.31 -10.86
N GLY A 25 27.33 -9.18 -10.19
CA GLY A 25 28.17 -7.98 -10.25
C GLY A 25 29.59 -8.23 -9.74
N ILE A 26 29.74 -8.99 -8.66
CA ILE A 26 31.05 -9.40 -8.13
C ILE A 26 31.77 -10.32 -9.13
N CYS A 27 31.10 -11.36 -9.65
CA CYS A 27 31.68 -12.31 -10.60
C CYS A 27 32.08 -11.65 -11.93
N ALA A 28 31.36 -10.61 -12.36
CA ALA A 28 31.69 -9.85 -13.57
C ALA A 28 32.86 -8.88 -13.34
N ALA A 29 33.03 -8.37 -12.12
CA ALA A 29 34.11 -7.45 -11.78
C ALA A 29 35.44 -8.17 -11.49
N ASP A 30 35.40 -9.35 -10.87
CA ASP A 30 36.57 -10.13 -10.49
C ASP A 30 36.65 -11.41 -11.33
N VAL A 31 37.14 -11.26 -12.56
CA VAL A 31 37.36 -12.39 -13.47
C VAL A 31 38.65 -13.08 -13.07
N ASP A 32 38.53 -14.32 -12.60
CA ASP A 32 39.69 -15.14 -12.23
C ASP A 32 40.67 -15.29 -13.42
N PRO A 33 41.92 -14.79 -13.31
CA PRO A 33 42.90 -14.89 -14.39
C PRO A 33 43.25 -16.35 -14.73
N ALA A 34 43.05 -17.31 -13.81
CA ALA A 34 43.25 -18.73 -14.09
C ALA A 34 42.25 -19.27 -15.14
N ALA A 35 41.05 -18.67 -15.24
CA ALA A 35 40.09 -18.99 -16.29
C ALA A 35 40.50 -18.45 -17.67
N VAL A 36 41.32 -17.39 -17.70
CA VAL A 36 41.81 -16.74 -18.93
C VAL A 36 43.10 -17.40 -19.43
N GLU A 37 44.00 -17.79 -18.52
CA GLU A 37 45.32 -18.35 -18.85
C GLU A 37 45.31 -19.87 -19.07
N GLY A 38 44.20 -20.56 -18.77
CA GLY A 38 44.04 -22.01 -19.02
C GLY A 38 44.96 -22.90 -18.17
N THR A 39 45.67 -22.32 -17.21
CA THR A 39 46.58 -23.02 -16.30
C THR A 39 45.83 -23.45 -15.04
N GLY A 40 45.16 -24.59 -15.14
CA GLY A 40 44.36 -25.20 -14.06
C GLY A 40 42.93 -25.45 -14.52
N GLU A 41 42.33 -26.57 -14.10
CA GLU A 41 40.89 -26.77 -14.31
C GLU A 41 40.14 -25.95 -13.25
N PRO A 42 39.45 -24.86 -13.62
CA PRO A 42 38.64 -24.14 -12.64
C PRO A 42 37.51 -25.05 -12.16
N PRO A 43 37.12 -24.99 -10.88
CA PRO A 43 36.03 -25.82 -10.33
C PRO A 43 34.67 -25.61 -11.02
N TRP A 44 34.55 -24.57 -11.84
CA TRP A 44 33.36 -24.19 -12.60
C TRP A 44 33.41 -24.66 -14.07
N LYS A 45 34.42 -25.43 -14.48
CA LYS A 45 34.63 -25.89 -15.87
C LYS A 45 33.47 -26.74 -16.41
N ASP A 46 32.82 -27.49 -15.54
CA ASP A 46 31.67 -28.35 -15.89
C ASP A 46 30.34 -27.59 -15.92
N MET A 47 30.32 -26.32 -15.46
CA MET A 47 29.15 -25.45 -15.58
C MET A 47 29.10 -24.83 -16.98
N SER A 48 27.99 -25.06 -17.68
CA SER A 48 27.70 -24.44 -18.98
C SER A 48 27.75 -22.91 -18.85
N GLY A 49 28.78 -22.28 -19.43
CA GLY A 49 29.00 -20.83 -19.38
C GLY A 49 29.75 -20.32 -18.13
N GLY A 50 30.36 -21.21 -17.34
CA GLY A 50 31.10 -20.85 -16.11
C GLY A 50 30.20 -20.31 -14.99
N LEU A 51 30.82 -19.75 -13.94
CA LEU A 51 30.11 -19.22 -12.78
C LEU A 51 29.12 -18.10 -13.15
N ILE A 52 29.51 -17.24 -14.09
CA ILE A 52 28.67 -16.14 -14.61
C ILE A 52 27.45 -16.68 -15.36
N GLY A 53 27.64 -17.69 -16.23
CA GLY A 53 26.53 -18.33 -16.96
C GLY A 53 25.53 -18.99 -16.03
N SER A 54 26.01 -19.66 -14.99
CA SER A 54 25.14 -20.24 -13.95
C SER A 54 24.30 -19.17 -13.24
N LYS A 55 24.91 -18.04 -12.86
CA LYS A 55 24.22 -16.94 -12.16
C LYS A 55 23.20 -16.21 -13.05
N ILE A 56 23.48 -16.09 -14.35
CA ILE A 56 22.50 -15.54 -15.31
C ILE A 56 21.29 -16.46 -15.47
N ASN A 57 21.50 -17.78 -15.48
CA ASN A 57 20.40 -18.73 -15.54
C ASN A 57 19.54 -18.67 -14.26
N GLU A 58 20.18 -18.60 -13.09
CA GLU A 58 19.50 -18.42 -11.79
C GLU A 58 18.66 -17.13 -11.77
N LEU A 59 19.24 -16.00 -12.20
CA LEU A 59 18.51 -14.73 -12.34
C LEU A 59 17.31 -14.83 -13.29
N THR A 60 17.48 -15.53 -14.42
CA THR A 60 16.41 -15.70 -15.42
C THR A 60 15.27 -16.53 -14.84
N GLU A 61 15.58 -17.58 -14.08
CA GLU A 61 14.59 -18.42 -13.42
C GLU A 61 13.84 -17.63 -12.33
N SER A 62 14.54 -16.87 -11.48
CA SER A 62 13.90 -16.03 -10.46
C SER A 62 13.03 -14.92 -11.05
N LEU A 63 13.44 -14.31 -12.17
CA LEU A 63 12.60 -13.35 -12.92
C LEU A 63 11.34 -14.02 -13.51
N ALA A 64 11.48 -15.23 -14.05
CA ALA A 64 10.34 -15.99 -14.56
C ALA A 64 9.34 -16.32 -13.44
N GLN A 65 9.84 -16.76 -12.29
CA GLN A 65 9.02 -16.98 -11.10
C GLN A 65 8.30 -15.70 -10.67
N LEU A 66 9.01 -14.57 -10.55
CA LEU A 66 8.41 -13.28 -10.19
C LEU A 66 7.31 -12.84 -11.18
N SER A 67 7.53 -13.03 -12.48
CA SER A 67 6.53 -12.68 -13.50
C SER A 67 5.26 -13.53 -13.40
N ALA A 68 5.39 -14.83 -13.10
CA ALA A 68 4.26 -15.73 -12.90
C ALA A 68 3.44 -15.37 -11.65
N SER A 69 4.12 -14.82 -10.63
CA SER A 69 3.54 -14.39 -9.36
C SER A 69 2.64 -13.16 -9.48
N ALA A 70 2.95 -12.27 -10.42
CA ALA A 70 2.21 -11.03 -10.63
C ALA A 70 0.76 -11.26 -11.09
N GLY A 71 0.47 -12.39 -11.76
CA GLY A 71 -0.85 -12.72 -12.31
C GLY A 71 -1.73 -13.61 -11.41
N THR A 72 -1.14 -14.32 -10.45
CA THR A 72 -1.83 -15.35 -9.65
C THR A 72 -2.05 -14.97 -8.19
N SER A 73 -1.40 -13.90 -7.71
CA SER A 73 -1.41 -13.50 -6.31
C SER A 73 -2.60 -12.60 -5.93
N ASP A 74 -3.00 -12.66 -4.66
CA ASP A 74 -3.84 -11.67 -3.96
C ASP A 74 -3.33 -10.22 -4.13
N LEU A 75 -2.07 -10.05 -4.54
CA LEU A 75 -1.48 -8.76 -4.93
C LEU A 75 -2.20 -8.09 -6.10
N SER A 76 -2.81 -8.85 -7.02
CA SER A 76 -3.55 -8.31 -8.16
C SER A 76 -4.79 -7.50 -7.74
N HIS A 77 -5.36 -7.78 -6.56
CA HIS A 77 -6.48 -7.02 -6.00
C HIS A 77 -6.04 -5.75 -5.24
N ARG A 78 -4.74 -5.58 -4.97
CA ARG A 78 -4.22 -4.42 -4.25
C ARG A 78 -4.02 -3.27 -5.23
N LEU A 79 -4.89 -2.27 -5.14
CA LEU A 79 -4.74 -1.04 -5.90
C LEU A 79 -3.65 -0.17 -5.28
N ILE A 80 -2.58 0.08 -6.04
CA ILE A 80 -1.51 1.00 -5.65
C ILE A 80 -1.79 2.36 -6.30
N PRO A 81 -2.02 3.43 -5.51
CA PRO A 81 -2.20 4.77 -6.05
C PRO A 81 -0.99 5.23 -6.88
N LEU A 82 -1.22 5.85 -8.04
CA LEU A 82 -0.15 6.36 -8.91
C LEU A 82 0.75 7.38 -8.20
N ALA A 83 0.24 8.10 -7.20
CA ALA A 83 1.03 9.04 -6.42
C ALA A 83 2.14 8.35 -5.62
N ILE A 84 1.92 7.11 -5.15
CA ILE A 84 2.95 6.30 -4.47
C ILE A 84 4.04 5.91 -5.47
N ILE A 85 3.66 5.48 -6.68
CA ILE A 85 4.62 5.13 -7.74
C ILE A 85 5.49 6.34 -8.10
N LYS A 86 4.88 7.51 -8.31
CA LYS A 86 5.61 8.76 -8.58
C LYS A 86 6.54 9.17 -7.44
N ALA A 87 6.16 8.88 -6.19
CA ALA A 87 7.03 9.15 -5.04
C ALA A 87 8.25 8.22 -5.05
N LEU A 88 8.06 6.94 -5.35
CA LEU A 88 9.14 5.97 -5.51
C LEU A 88 10.09 6.36 -6.64
N ASP A 89 9.57 6.74 -7.81
CA ASP A 89 10.37 7.22 -8.95
C ASP A 89 11.20 8.46 -8.61
N ALA A 90 10.68 9.32 -7.74
CA ALA A 90 11.34 10.52 -7.26
C ALA A 90 12.25 10.27 -6.03
N ASN A 91 12.50 9.01 -5.67
CA ASN A 91 13.26 8.60 -4.48
C ASN A 91 12.74 9.22 -3.17
N LYS A 92 11.41 9.35 -3.05
CA LYS A 92 10.74 9.85 -1.84
C LYS A 92 10.12 8.69 -1.07
N ASN A 93 10.20 8.76 0.25
CA ASN A 93 9.55 7.76 1.10
C ASN A 93 8.01 7.84 0.95
N PRO A 94 7.34 6.77 0.49
CA PRO A 94 5.88 6.75 0.33
C PRO A 94 5.12 6.87 1.67
N ASP A 95 5.73 6.54 2.81
CA ASP A 95 5.09 6.69 4.13
C ASP A 95 4.78 8.15 4.46
N LEU A 96 5.63 9.08 3.98
CA LEU A 96 5.39 10.51 4.15
C LEU A 96 4.14 10.97 3.40
N LEU A 97 3.87 10.39 2.23
CA LEU A 97 2.67 10.67 1.47
C LEU A 97 1.44 10.16 2.22
N THR A 98 1.48 8.92 2.71
CA THR A 98 0.40 8.34 3.51
C THR A 98 0.13 9.16 4.77
N LYS A 99 1.19 9.56 5.48
CA LYS A 99 1.08 10.43 6.65
C LYS A 99 0.42 11.76 6.29
N ALA A 100 0.87 12.44 5.24
CA ALA A 100 0.29 13.72 4.82
C ALA A 100 -1.20 13.59 4.45
N HIS A 101 -1.61 12.48 3.84
CA HIS A 101 -3.02 12.20 3.56
C HIS A 101 -3.84 11.99 4.83
N ILE A 102 -3.33 11.25 5.80
CA ILE A 102 -4.00 11.03 7.09
C ILE A 102 -4.12 12.35 7.86
N ASP A 103 -3.03 13.12 7.95
CA ASP A 103 -2.99 14.41 8.64
C ASP A 103 -3.99 15.40 8.01
N ARG A 104 -4.03 15.45 6.67
CA ARG A 104 -5.00 16.26 5.94
C ARG A 104 -6.44 15.80 6.19
N ALA A 105 -6.72 14.51 6.10
CA ALA A 105 -8.05 13.97 6.35
C ALA A 105 -8.53 14.26 7.78
N ALA A 106 -7.64 14.14 8.77
CA ALA A 106 -7.93 14.49 10.16
C ALA A 106 -8.22 15.99 10.31
N SER A 107 -7.40 16.86 9.71
CA SER A 107 -7.62 18.31 9.73
C SER A 107 -8.94 18.70 9.05
N GLU A 108 -9.27 18.11 7.91
CA GLU A 108 -10.51 18.37 7.18
C GLU A 108 -11.74 17.89 7.98
N ASN A 109 -11.65 16.75 8.65
CA ASN A 109 -12.71 16.23 9.51
C ASN A 109 -12.93 17.14 10.74
N GLN A 110 -11.86 17.55 11.41
CA GLN A 110 -11.96 18.50 12.54
C GLN A 110 -12.54 19.84 12.10
N TYR A 111 -12.12 20.35 10.94
CA TYR A 111 -12.65 21.58 10.38
C TYR A 111 -14.14 21.47 10.06
N ALA A 112 -14.57 20.40 9.40
CA ALA A 112 -15.98 20.14 9.09
C ALA A 112 -16.82 20.01 10.36
N LYS A 113 -16.32 19.29 11.37
CA LYS A 113 -16.97 19.19 12.68
C LYS A 113 -17.11 20.57 13.34
N GLY A 114 -16.07 21.39 13.34
CA GLY A 114 -16.12 22.75 13.88
C GLY A 114 -17.16 23.63 13.19
N GLN A 115 -17.28 23.52 11.86
CA GLN A 115 -18.35 24.21 11.13
C GLN A 115 -19.75 23.76 11.56
N LEU A 116 -19.97 22.44 11.66
CA LEU A 116 -21.26 21.89 12.10
C LEU A 116 -21.61 22.32 13.52
N ASP A 117 -20.64 22.27 14.44
CA ASP A 117 -20.81 22.66 15.83
C ASP A 117 -21.14 24.16 15.93
N SER A 118 -20.46 25.01 15.15
CA SER A 118 -20.76 26.45 15.11
C SER A 118 -22.14 26.77 14.56
N LEU A 119 -22.60 26.03 13.56
CA LEU A 119 -23.94 26.20 12.98
C LEU A 119 -25.03 25.72 13.94
N ALA A 120 -24.79 24.63 14.66
CA ALA A 120 -25.69 24.16 15.71
C ALA A 120 -25.81 25.20 16.83
N ALA A 121 -24.69 25.75 17.30
CA ALA A 121 -24.68 26.81 18.31
C ALA A 121 -25.41 28.08 17.83
N TYR A 122 -25.18 28.50 16.58
CA TYR A 122 -25.88 29.64 16.00
C TYR A 122 -27.40 29.41 15.93
N ARG A 123 -27.82 28.22 15.49
CA ARG A 123 -29.23 27.84 15.44
C ARG A 123 -29.86 27.91 16.84
N ASP A 124 -29.17 27.39 17.84
CA ASP A 124 -29.70 27.33 19.20
C ASP A 124 -29.84 28.75 19.80
N LEU A 125 -28.84 29.62 19.59
CA LEU A 125 -28.91 31.04 19.98
C LEU A 125 -30.03 31.79 19.25
N LEU A 126 -30.20 31.54 17.95
CA LEU A 126 -31.27 32.15 17.17
C LEU A 126 -32.64 31.69 17.67
N ALA A 127 -32.79 30.41 17.98
CA ALA A 127 -34.03 29.85 18.49
C ALA A 127 -34.40 30.43 19.87
N GLU A 128 -33.41 30.63 20.75
CA GLU A 128 -33.59 31.29 22.04
C GLU A 128 -34.10 32.72 21.87
N ARG A 129 -33.45 33.54 21.02
CA ARG A 129 -33.86 34.92 20.78
C ARG A 129 -35.24 35.03 20.12
N MET A 130 -35.51 34.16 19.15
CA MET A 130 -36.84 34.11 18.52
C MET A 130 -37.94 33.68 19.50
N ALA A 131 -37.63 32.80 20.45
CA ALA A 131 -38.57 32.39 21.50
C ALA A 131 -38.90 33.56 22.45
N ASP A 132 -37.93 34.40 22.76
CA ASP A 132 -38.13 35.59 23.61
C ASP A 132 -38.98 36.66 22.91
N ASP A 133 -38.63 37.01 21.67
CA ASP A 133 -39.32 38.07 20.92
C ASP A 133 -40.71 37.62 20.40
N PHE A 134 -40.88 36.32 20.12
CA PHE A 134 -42.10 35.76 19.56
C PHE A 134 -42.57 34.51 20.34
N PRO A 135 -43.22 34.70 21.50
CA PRO A 135 -43.62 33.59 22.37
C PRO A 135 -44.61 32.60 21.72
N ALA A 136 -45.35 33.02 20.70
CA ALA A 136 -46.23 32.14 19.92
C ALA A 136 -45.48 31.08 19.08
N LEU A 137 -44.19 31.31 18.76
CA LEU A 137 -43.36 30.41 17.95
C LEU A 137 -42.62 29.35 18.78
N LYS A 138 -42.58 29.49 20.11
CA LYS A 138 -41.97 28.52 21.05
C LYS A 138 -42.28 27.04 20.77
N PRO A 139 -43.54 26.62 20.51
CA PRO A 139 -43.84 25.21 20.27
C PRO A 139 -43.20 24.62 19.00
N GLY A 140 -42.77 25.45 18.04
CA GLY A 140 -42.10 25.01 16.80
C GLY A 140 -40.58 25.12 16.80
N LEU A 141 -40.00 25.78 17.81
CA LEU A 141 -38.57 26.09 17.92
C LEU A 141 -37.77 25.04 18.70
N ALA A 142 -38.41 23.95 19.14
CA ALA A 142 -37.71 22.84 19.80
C ALA A 142 -36.53 22.40 18.93
N PRO A 143 -35.37 22.06 19.54
CA PRO A 143 -34.20 21.63 18.79
C PRO A 143 -34.64 20.43 17.95
N GLN A 144 -34.84 20.66 16.66
CA GLN A 144 -34.94 19.59 15.70
C GLN A 144 -33.55 19.00 15.69
N ALA A 145 -33.33 18.00 16.55
CA ALA A 145 -32.22 17.08 16.42
C ALA A 145 -32.23 16.71 14.94
N LEU A 146 -31.19 17.16 14.23
CA LEU A 146 -31.02 17.01 12.78
C LEU A 146 -31.69 15.71 12.40
N SER A 147 -32.90 15.80 11.82
CA SER A 147 -33.77 14.65 11.60
C SER A 147 -32.88 13.59 10.99
N SER A 148 -32.53 12.61 11.81
CA SER A 148 -31.52 11.64 11.46
C SER A 148 -32.17 10.89 10.33
N ARG A 149 -31.82 11.26 9.09
CA ARG A 149 -32.12 10.45 7.94
C ARG A 149 -31.51 9.11 8.29
N LYS A 150 -32.37 8.17 8.70
CA LYS A 150 -31.99 6.80 9.01
C LYS A 150 -31.10 6.38 7.85
N PRO A 151 -29.81 6.04 8.08
CA PRO A 151 -28.97 5.59 6.98
C PRO A 151 -29.71 4.40 6.39
N ASN A 152 -30.20 4.56 5.16
CA ASN A 152 -30.98 3.56 4.48
C ASN A 152 -30.16 2.28 4.53
N GLY A 153 -30.73 1.23 5.13
CA GLY A 153 -30.06 -0.03 5.39
C GLY A 153 -29.43 -0.59 4.13
N ARG A 154 -28.13 -0.36 3.99
CA ARG A 154 -27.19 -1.25 3.31
C ARG A 154 -26.12 -1.61 4.34
N SER A 155 -26.56 -2.30 5.39
CA SER A 155 -25.69 -3.26 6.07
C SER A 155 -25.39 -4.35 5.06
N GLY A 156 -24.29 -4.20 4.32
CA GLY A 156 -23.54 -5.37 3.87
C GLY A 156 -22.96 -6.00 5.12
N THR A 157 -23.64 -7.02 5.64
CA THR A 157 -23.14 -7.92 6.67
C THR A 157 -21.83 -8.54 6.18
N LEU A 158 -20.69 -8.02 6.65
CA LEU A 158 -19.46 -8.79 6.71
C LEU A 158 -19.57 -9.72 7.92
N GLU A 159 -20.28 -10.82 7.72
CA GLU A 159 -20.20 -12.00 8.59
C GLU A 159 -18.77 -12.56 8.49
N LEU A 160 -17.99 -12.39 9.56
CA LEU A 160 -16.76 -13.13 9.77
C LEU A 160 -17.14 -14.48 10.42
N PRO A 161 -16.92 -15.63 9.75
CA PRO A 161 -17.24 -16.93 10.35
C PRO A 161 -16.29 -17.19 11.53
N ARG A 162 -16.84 -17.33 12.73
CA ARG A 162 -16.14 -17.97 13.85
C ARG A 162 -16.01 -19.46 13.53
N LYS A 163 -14.79 -19.92 13.29
CA LYS A 163 -14.47 -21.36 13.24
C LYS A 163 -14.72 -21.97 14.63
N SER A 164 -15.49 -23.05 14.65
CA SER A 164 -15.46 -24.07 15.71
C SER A 164 -14.32 -25.04 15.48
#